data_AF-A0A7G8VPL6-F1
#
_entry.id   AF-A0A7G8VPL6-F1
#
_cell.length_a   1.000
_cell.length_b   1.000
_cell.length_c   1.000
_cell.angle_alpha   90.00
_cell.angle_beta   90.00
_cell.angle_gamma   90.00
#
_symmetry.space_group_name_H-M   'P 1'
#
loop_
_entity.id
_entity.type
_entity.pdbx_description
1 polymer ?
#
loop_
_entity_poly.entity_id
_entity_poly.type
_entity_poly.pdbx_seq_one_letter_code
_entity_poly.pdbx_strand_id
1 'polypeptide(L)'
;MDPLRRRAAFGLVLLPAAFVARRVRAQAPAPVLLFKVVSPRDDIVVGIEAAQLGTGTTPPVQRLAALLADKGQLTLWQYASQHDTGGALVQAPLRQVVVFKNDLLRLEPYATPLPIKPPGATAKP
;
A
#
# COMPACT_ATOMS: atom_id res chain seq x y z
N MET A 1 44.25 -67.11 -14.62
CA MET A 1 45.14 -66.06 -14.13
C MET A 1 45.42 -65.15 -15.29
N ASP A 2 44.86 -63.94 -15.28
CA ASP A 2 45.55 -62.66 -15.52
C ASP A 2 44.51 -61.52 -15.51
N PRO A 3 44.92 -60.29 -15.13
CA PRO A 3 44.08 -59.36 -14.39
C PRO A 3 43.85 -58.04 -15.16
N LEU A 4 43.24 -57.06 -14.49
CA LEU A 4 42.95 -55.69 -14.97
C LEU A 4 41.80 -55.64 -16.01
N ARG A 5 40.83 -54.74 -15.91
CA ARG A 5 41.06 -53.31 -15.67
C ARG A 5 39.75 -52.65 -15.25
N ARG A 6 39.74 -52.07 -14.04
CA ARG A 6 38.84 -51.00 -13.63
C ARG A 6 38.79 -49.93 -14.70
N ARG A 7 37.59 -49.61 -15.21
CA ARG A 7 37.25 -48.26 -15.65
C ARG A 7 35.82 -47.96 -15.22
N ALA A 8 35.73 -47.30 -14.07
CA ALA A 8 34.52 -46.60 -13.64
C ALA A 8 34.27 -45.46 -14.63
N ALA A 9 33.09 -45.43 -15.24
CA ALA A 9 32.58 -44.27 -15.96
C ALA A 9 31.45 -43.66 -15.13
N PHE A 10 31.78 -42.61 -14.38
CA PHE A 10 30.80 -41.73 -13.77
C PHE A 10 30.13 -40.91 -14.88
N GLY A 11 28.90 -41.25 -15.24
CA GLY A 11 28.05 -40.40 -16.08
C GLY A 11 27.43 -39.29 -15.24
N LEU A 12 28.02 -38.10 -15.28
CA LEU A 12 27.45 -36.88 -14.69
C LEU A 12 26.31 -36.38 -15.60
N VAL A 13 25.07 -36.70 -15.24
CA VAL A 13 23.88 -36.13 -15.89
C VAL A 13 23.64 -34.74 -15.31
N LEU A 14 24.00 -33.70 -16.07
CA LEU A 14 23.65 -32.31 -15.78
C LEU A 14 22.17 -32.06 -16.12
N LEU A 15 21.32 -32.06 -15.10
CA LEU A 15 19.93 -31.57 -15.18
C LEU A 15 19.93 -30.03 -15.17
N PRO A 16 19.37 -29.34 -16.17
CA PRO A 16 19.18 -27.90 -16.07
C PRO A 16 18.02 -27.63 -15.11
N ALA A 17 18.33 -27.04 -13.95
CA ALA A 17 17.33 -26.50 -13.05
C ALA A 17 16.62 -25.31 -13.72
N ALA A 18 15.44 -25.55 -14.30
CA ALA A 18 14.60 -24.50 -14.83
C ALA A 18 14.07 -23.64 -13.67
N PHE A 19 14.76 -22.54 -13.39
CA PHE A 19 14.30 -21.50 -12.49
C PHE A 19 13.06 -20.84 -13.11
N VAL A 20 11.87 -21.26 -12.69
CA VAL A 20 10.63 -20.55 -13.00
C VAL A 20 10.65 -19.25 -12.19
N ALA A 21 11.23 -18.20 -12.77
CA ALA A 21 11.13 -16.86 -12.24
C ALA A 21 9.66 -16.44 -12.29
N ARG A 22 8.97 -16.56 -11.15
CA ARG A 22 7.63 -16.01 -10.95
C ARG A 22 7.75 -14.50 -11.17
N ARG A 23 7.42 -14.04 -12.38
CA ARG A 23 7.32 -12.63 -12.72
C ARG A 23 6.22 -12.04 -11.81
N VAL A 24 6.62 -11.44 -10.70
CA VAL A 24 5.74 -10.54 -9.95
C VAL A 24 5.50 -9.36 -10.88
N ARG A 25 4.31 -9.30 -11.49
CA ARG A 25 3.89 -8.09 -12.19
C ARG A 25 3.84 -6.99 -11.13
N ALA A 26 4.60 -5.92 -11.34
CA ALA A 26 4.40 -4.68 -10.60
C ALA A 26 2.98 -4.21 -10.91
N GLN A 27 2.05 -4.48 -10.00
CA GLN A 27 0.70 -3.95 -10.11
C GLN A 27 0.81 -2.44 -9.93
N ALA A 28 0.22 -1.68 -10.86
CA ALA A 28 0.14 -0.24 -10.69
C ALA A 28 -0.44 0.07 -9.29
N PRO A 29 0.15 1.01 -8.54
CA PRO A 29 -0.32 1.32 -7.19
C PRO A 29 -1.82 1.60 -7.23
N ALA A 30 -2.58 0.97 -6.33
CA ALA A 30 -4.02 1.20 -6.24
C ALA A 30 -4.26 2.71 -6.00
N PRO A 31 -5.27 3.31 -6.66
CA PRO A 31 -5.54 4.73 -6.47
C PRO A 31 -5.89 4.98 -5.00
N VAL A 32 -5.13 5.87 -4.37
CA VAL A 32 -5.36 6.31 -2.98
C VAL A 32 -6.34 7.48 -3.01
N LEU A 33 -7.39 7.38 -2.22
CA LEU A 33 -8.33 8.47 -1.99
C LEU A 33 -8.01 9.13 -0.66
N LEU A 34 -7.95 10.47 -0.66
CA LEU A 34 -7.64 11.25 0.52
C LEU A 34 -8.90 11.89 1.11
N PHE A 35 -8.93 11.94 2.43
CA PHE A 35 -10.00 12.52 3.21
C PHE A 35 -9.42 13.37 4.32
N LYS A 36 -10.06 14.49 4.62
CA LYS A 36 -9.80 15.25 5.82
C LYS A 36 -10.70 14.72 6.94
N VAL A 37 -10.08 14.29 8.03
CA VAL A 37 -10.77 13.96 9.27
C VAL A 37 -10.68 15.22 10.14
N VAL A 38 -11.84 15.81 10.41
CA VAL A 38 -11.98 17.03 11.23
C VAL A 38 -12.54 16.62 12.58
N SER A 39 -11.85 17.03 13.64
CA SER A 39 -12.26 16.77 15.02
C SER A 39 -12.09 18.02 15.88
N PRO A 40 -12.67 18.06 17.10
CA PRO A 40 -12.44 19.19 18.01
C PRO A 40 -10.98 19.39 18.42
N ARG A 41 -10.16 18.33 18.36
CA ARG A 41 -8.75 18.37 18.78
C ARG A 41 -7.85 18.87 17.66
N ASP A 42 -8.03 18.29 16.48
CA ASP A 42 -7.17 18.48 15.33
C ASP A 42 -7.81 17.96 14.04
N ASP A 43 -7.21 18.40 12.94
CA ASP A 43 -7.55 18.01 11.59
C ASP A 43 -6.38 17.26 10.96
N ILE A 44 -6.65 16.09 10.39
CA ILE A 44 -5.63 15.28 9.71
C ILE A 44 -6.10 14.86 8.33
N VAL A 45 -5.16 14.74 7.38
CA VAL A 45 -5.43 14.11 6.08
C VAL A 45 -5.10 12.63 6.20
N VAL A 46 -6.04 11.78 5.81
CA VAL A 46 -5.89 10.33 5.79
C VAL A 46 -6.10 9.79 4.39
N GLY A 47 -5.44 8.68 4.08
CA GLY A 47 -5.57 7.97 2.80
C GLY A 47 -6.03 6.54 2.99
N ILE A 48 -6.85 6.09 2.04
CA ILE A 48 -7.32 4.71 1.92
C ILE A 48 -7.26 4.29 0.44
N GLU A 49 -6.88 3.05 0.16
CA GLU A 49 -6.91 2.54 -1.20
C GLU A 49 -8.36 2.40 -1.67
N ALA A 50 -8.66 2.82 -2.91
CA ALA A 50 -10.03 2.80 -3.43
C ALA A 50 -10.67 1.40 -3.38
N ALA A 51 -9.86 0.34 -3.52
CA ALA A 51 -10.33 -1.04 -3.41
C ALA A 51 -10.86 -1.38 -2.00
N GLN A 52 -10.31 -0.77 -0.94
CA GLN A 52 -10.73 -1.00 0.44
C GLN A 52 -12.06 -0.31 0.79
N LEU A 53 -12.43 0.75 0.05
CA LEU A 53 -13.75 1.39 0.14
C LEU A 53 -14.85 0.59 -0.59
N GLY A 54 -14.49 -0.51 -1.25
CA GLY A 54 -15.37 -1.29 -2.10
C GLY A 54 -15.70 -0.59 -3.43
N THR A 55 -16.61 -1.20 -4.18
CA THR A 55 -17.14 -0.66 -5.43
C THR A 55 -18.55 -0.11 -5.20
N GLY A 56 -18.91 1.01 -5.82
CA GLY A 56 -20.25 1.57 -5.71
C GLY A 56 -20.38 2.92 -6.40
N THR A 57 -21.63 3.35 -6.60
CA THR A 57 -21.99 4.62 -7.23
C THR A 57 -22.07 5.78 -6.23
N THR A 58 -22.11 5.49 -4.93
CA THR A 58 -22.13 6.52 -3.88
C THR A 58 -20.77 7.23 -3.77
N PRO A 59 -20.75 8.53 -3.45
CA PRO A 59 -19.52 9.29 -3.28
C PRO A 59 -18.56 8.61 -2.30
N PRO A 60 -17.24 8.60 -2.57
CA PRO A 60 -16.25 7.92 -1.73
C PRO A 60 -16.30 8.32 -0.25
N VAL A 61 -16.59 9.58 0.07
CA VAL A 61 -16.71 10.06 1.46
C VAL A 61 -17.87 9.41 2.21
N GLN A 62 -19.00 9.19 1.54
CA GLN A 62 -20.15 8.51 2.12
C GLN A 62 -19.84 7.02 2.34
N ARG A 63 -19.09 6.39 1.43
CA ARG A 63 -18.63 5.02 1.58
C ARG A 63 -17.64 4.86 2.73
N LEU A 64 -16.72 5.82 2.90
CA LEU A 64 -15.82 5.84 4.07
C LEU A 64 -16.61 6.01 5.36
N ALA A 65 -17.59 6.92 5.39
CA ALA A 65 -18.45 7.13 6.55
C ALA A 65 -19.24 5.87 6.92
N ALA A 66 -19.81 5.17 5.93
CA ALA A 66 -20.50 3.89 6.14
C ALA A 66 -19.54 2.81 6.67
N LEU A 67 -18.34 2.72 6.11
CA LEU A 67 -17.31 1.76 6.56
C LEU A 67 -16.87 2.04 8.01
N LEU A 68 -16.70 3.32 8.38
CA LEU A 68 -16.39 3.71 9.76
C LEU A 68 -17.55 3.44 10.71
N ALA A 69 -18.79 3.69 10.27
CA ALA A 69 -19.99 3.44 11.05
C ALA A 69 -20.18 1.94 11.36
N ASP A 70 -19.89 1.08 10.39
CA ASP A 70 -19.96 -0.38 10.48
C ASP A 70 -18.86 -0.95 11.39
N LYS A 71 -17.61 -0.54 11.18
CA LYS A 71 -16.46 -1.10 11.91
C LYS A 71 -16.20 -0.46 13.27
N GLY A 72 -16.78 0.70 13.55
CA GLY A 72 -16.55 1.50 14.75
C GLY A 72 -15.18 2.21 14.81
N GLN A 73 -14.16 1.67 14.14
CA GLN A 73 -12.86 2.30 13.97
C GLN A 73 -12.17 1.85 12.67
N LEU A 74 -11.29 2.68 12.13
CA LEU A 74 -10.48 2.36 10.95
C LEU A 74 -9.02 2.70 11.19
N THR A 75 -8.11 1.79 10.82
CA THR A 75 -6.68 2.08 10.74
C THR A 75 -6.38 2.61 9.34
N LEU A 76 -5.90 3.84 9.25
CA LEU A 76 -5.64 4.57 8.01
C LEU A 76 -4.22 5.13 8.01
N TRP A 77 -3.67 5.42 6.84
CA TRP A 77 -2.42 6.19 6.76
C TRP A 77 -2.72 7.67 6.85
N GLN A 78 -2.03 8.39 7.74
CA GLN A 78 -1.99 9.85 7.72
C GLN A 78 -1.07 10.32 6.59
N TYR A 79 -1.47 11.36 5.88
CA TYR A 79 -0.74 11.95 4.78
C TYR A 79 -0.37 13.41 5.06
N ALA A 80 0.75 13.86 4.51
CA ALA A 80 1.14 15.27 4.51
C ALA A 80 1.96 15.61 3.25
N SER A 81 2.12 16.91 2.99
CA SER A 81 3.04 17.40 1.98
C SER A 81 4.47 17.22 2.45
N GLN A 82 5.30 16.57 1.64
CA GLN A 82 6.70 16.27 1.94
C GLN A 82 7.54 16.38 0.68
N HIS A 83 8.85 16.62 0.83
CA HIS A 83 9.78 16.49 -0.29
C HIS A 83 10.14 15.02 -0.49
N ASP A 84 10.01 14.53 -1.73
CA ASP A 84 10.50 13.20 -2.08
C ASP A 84 12.04 13.17 -2.25
N THR A 85 12.58 12.01 -2.60
CA THR A 85 14.03 11.82 -2.80
C THR A 85 14.62 12.73 -3.89
N GLY A 86 13.79 13.18 -4.84
CA GLY A 86 14.18 14.13 -5.89
C GLY A 86 13.97 15.59 -5.50
N GLY A 87 13.51 15.87 -4.27
CA GLY A 87 13.21 17.23 -3.80
C GLY A 87 11.85 17.76 -4.28
N ALA A 88 11.06 16.97 -5.01
CA ALA A 88 9.74 17.39 -5.46
C ALA A 88 8.73 17.34 -4.30
N LEU A 89 7.84 18.32 -4.24
CA LEU A 89 6.76 18.32 -3.24
C LEU A 89 5.69 17.30 -3.64
N VAL A 90 5.39 16.37 -2.72
CA VAL A 90 4.45 15.27 -2.92
C VAL A 90 3.55 15.13 -1.71
N GLN A 91 2.38 14.54 -1.88
CA GLN A 91 1.54 14.10 -0.77
C GLN A 91 1.96 12.67 -0.41
N ALA A 92 2.58 12.46 0.75
CA ALA A 92 3.16 11.17 1.13
C ALA A 92 2.64 10.68 2.50
N PRO A 93 2.63 9.36 2.72
CA PRO A 93 2.21 8.79 4.00
C PRO A 93 3.25 9.08 5.09
N LEU A 94 2.75 9.51 6.26
CA LEU A 94 3.55 9.77 7.46
C LEU A 94 3.62 8.56 8.38
N ARG A 95 2.44 8.11 8.83
CA ARG A 95 2.26 7.06 9.84
C ARG A 95 0.86 6.52 9.78
N GLN A 96 0.62 5.36 10.37
CA GLN A 96 -0.72 4.85 10.57
C GLN A 96 -1.39 5.52 11.78
N VAL A 97 -2.69 5.74 11.68
CA VAL A 97 -3.56 6.30 12.72
C VAL A 97 -4.82 5.47 12.81
N VAL A 98 -5.37 5.36 14.02
CA VAL A 98 -6.70 4.76 14.23
C VAL A 98 -7.70 5.89 14.37
N VAL A 99 -8.68 5.93 13.47
CA VAL A 99 -9.80 6.86 13.50
C VAL A 99 -10.99 6.13 14.12
N PHE A 100 -11.46 6.62 15.25
CA PHE A 100 -12.64 6.08 15.94
C PHE A 100 -13.91 6.79 15.48
N LYS A 101 -15.02 6.07 15.42
CA LYS A 101 -16.34 6.66 15.25
C LYS A 101 -16.63 7.59 16.44
N ASN A 102 -17.04 8.82 16.16
CA ASN A 102 -17.40 9.83 17.14
C ASN A 102 -18.41 10.80 16.52
N ASP A 103 -19.39 11.28 17.30
CA ASP A 103 -20.46 12.17 16.81
C ASP A 103 -19.95 13.56 16.40
N LEU A 104 -18.80 13.99 16.93
CA LEU A 104 -18.17 15.26 16.57
C LEU A 104 -17.17 15.15 15.40
N LEU A 105 -16.99 13.94 14.85
CA LEU A 105 -16.08 13.69 13.75
C LEU A 105 -16.75 14.01 12.41
N ARG A 106 -16.11 14.85 11.60
CA ARG A 106 -16.54 15.15 10.23
C ARG A 106 -15.51 14.61 9.23
N LEU A 107 -16.02 13.95 8.20
CA LEU A 107 -15.21 13.46 7.08
C LEU A 107 -15.47 14.35 5.86
N GLU A 108 -14.41 14.87 5.27
CA GLU A 108 -14.46 15.69 4.06
C GLU A 108 -13.58 15.06 2.97
N PRO A 109 -13.96 15.14 1.68
CA PRO A 109 -13.04 14.84 0.60
C PRO A 109 -11.82 15.77 0.65
N TYR A 110 -10.62 15.24 0.42
CA TYR A 110 -9.41 16.04 0.33
C TYR A 110 -8.79 15.92 -1.07
N ALA A 111 -8.82 17.01 -1.83
CA ALA A 111 -8.17 17.10 -3.12
C ALA A 111 -6.83 17.84 -2.97
N THR A 112 -5.80 17.34 -3.64
CA THR A 112 -4.48 17.96 -3.66
C THR A 112 -3.95 18.02 -5.10
N PRO A 113 -3.29 19.10 -5.50
CA PRO A 113 -2.59 19.15 -6.78
C PRO A 113 -1.28 18.36 -6.76
N LEU A 114 -0.82 17.94 -5.58
CA LEU A 114 0.45 17.22 -5.41
C LEU A 114 0.31 15.75 -5.84
N PRO A 115 1.34 15.15 -6.44
CA PRO A 115 1.38 13.71 -6.66
C PRO A 115 1.23 12.94 -5.34
N ILE A 116 0.32 11.97 -5.29
CA ILE A 116 0.07 11.15 -4.11
C ILE A 116 0.95 9.90 -4.16
N LYS A 117 1.76 9.66 -3.12
CA LYS A 117 2.57 8.43 -2.99
C LYS A 117 1.74 7.31 -2.34
N PRO A 118 1.96 6.03 -2.71
CA PRO A 118 1.23 4.93 -2.13
C PRO A 118 1.59 4.70 -0.65
N PRO A 119 0.71 4.06 0.13
CA PRO A 119 1.01 3.62 1.50
C PRO A 119 2.32 2.83 1.58
N GLY A 120 3.10 3.02 2.65
CA GLY A 120 4.38 2.33 2.84
C GLY A 120 5.56 2.89 2.02
N ALA A 121 5.32 3.87 1.12
CA ALA A 121 6.39 4.67 0.56
C ALA A 121 6.88 5.67 1.62
N THR A 122 7.95 5.33 2.34
CA THR A 122 8.54 6.21 3.35
C THR A 122 9.00 7.52 2.72
N ALA A 123 8.44 8.63 3.14
CA ALA A 123 9.08 9.93 2.96
C ALA A 123 10.28 10.05 3.91
N LYS A 124 11.22 10.93 3.56
CA LYS A 124 12.50 11.13 4.26
C LYS A 124 12.28 11.24 5.80
N PRO A 125 13.07 10.54 6.62
CA PRO A 125 13.02 10.68 8.08
C PRO A 125 13.37 12.10 8.53
#